data_AF-A0A954M9T2-F1
#
_entry.id   AF-A0A954M9T2-F1
#
_cell.length_a   1.000
_cell.length_b   1.000
_cell.length_c   1.000
_cell.angle_alpha   90.00
_cell.angle_beta   90.00
_cell.angle_gamma   90.00
#
_symmetry.space_group_name_H-M   'P 1'
#
loop_
_entity.id
_entity.type
_entity.pdbx_description
1 polymer ?
#
loop_
_entity_poly.entity_id
_entity_poly.type
_entity_poly.pdbx_seq_one_letter_code
_entity_poly.pdbx_strand_id
1 'polypeptide(L)'
;MKSLTTWKLFTLAAFSGVCMGCVCCPSCLHGSRSLAVPDIMPLGAVSRAHWHTMETNGEASDFVLYRNEFVDNSSELSPYGRDHIMEIAARMPSTPFPVIVQRSMNNADPELDAQRRAIVVQVLSDLGATDAEQRTVVSQPYSDGINSIEGERDYARFRLSRGNRSGASAGTGNF
;
A
#
# COMPACT_ATOMS: atom_id res chain seq x y z
N MET A 1 12.95 -53.65 -16.51
CA MET A 1 11.73 -54.50 -16.55
C MET A 1 11.90 -55.61 -15.53
N LYS A 2 10.87 -55.89 -14.70
CA LYS A 2 10.77 -56.67 -13.42
C LYS A 2 10.58 -55.73 -12.22
N SER A 3 9.37 -55.23 -11.92
CA SER A 3 8.13 -55.82 -11.34
C SER A 3 8.10 -55.93 -9.80
N LEU A 4 6.95 -55.46 -9.27
CA LEU A 4 6.22 -55.92 -8.08
C LEU A 4 6.65 -55.48 -6.65
N THR A 5 5.88 -54.50 -6.15
CA THR A 5 5.04 -54.57 -4.93
C THR A 5 5.52 -55.41 -3.74
N THR A 6 5.64 -54.79 -2.55
CA THR A 6 4.96 -55.26 -1.33
C THR A 6 5.12 -54.31 -0.15
N TRP A 7 3.98 -53.91 0.41
CA TRP A 7 3.76 -53.48 1.78
C TRP A 7 4.60 -54.27 2.79
N LYS A 8 5.32 -53.58 3.67
CA LYS A 8 5.59 -54.07 5.03
C LYS A 8 5.34 -52.96 6.04
N LEU A 9 4.21 -53.12 6.72
CA LEU A 9 3.88 -52.58 8.03
C LEU A 9 5.07 -52.70 8.97
N PHE A 10 5.51 -51.58 9.56
CA PHE A 10 6.32 -51.59 10.77
C PHE A 10 5.80 -50.53 11.74
N THR A 11 5.24 -51.04 12.84
CA THR A 11 5.27 -50.51 14.20
C THR A 11 4.56 -49.18 14.49
N LEU A 12 3.32 -49.38 14.92
CA LEU A 12 2.49 -48.53 15.76
C LEU A 12 3.19 -48.29 17.11
N ALA A 13 3.70 -47.08 17.34
CA ALA A 13 4.04 -46.59 18.67
C ALA A 13 2.88 -45.72 19.16
N ALA A 14 2.05 -46.30 20.02
CA ALA A 14 1.00 -45.61 20.74
C ALA A 14 1.62 -44.62 21.72
N PHE A 15 1.59 -43.32 21.40
CA PHE A 15 1.64 -42.27 22.41
C PHE A 15 0.20 -41.96 22.85
N SER A 16 -0.28 -42.75 23.81
CA SER A 16 -1.40 -42.38 24.64
C SER A 16 -0.99 -41.16 25.48
N GLY A 17 -1.66 -40.05 25.27
CA GLY A 17 -1.44 -38.82 26.04
C GLY A 17 -2.69 -37.97 26.10
N VAL A 18 -3.77 -38.55 26.62
CA VAL A 18 -4.95 -37.79 27.07
C VAL A 18 -4.53 -36.97 28.29
N CYS A 19 -4.39 -35.66 28.13
CA CYS A 19 -4.46 -34.70 29.24
C CYS A 19 -5.81 -34.00 29.19
N MET A 20 -6.82 -34.73 29.64
CA MET A 20 -8.10 -34.19 30.06
C MET A 20 -7.88 -33.45 31.38
N GLY A 21 -8.18 -32.14 31.41
CA GLY A 21 -8.34 -31.37 32.65
C GLY A 21 -7.06 -30.90 33.33
N CYS A 22 -6.47 -29.80 32.86
CA CYS A 22 -5.70 -28.92 33.74
C CYS A 22 -6.61 -27.76 34.20
N VAL A 23 -7.47 -28.08 35.16
CA VAL A 23 -7.89 -27.13 36.19
C VAL A 23 -6.63 -26.87 37.01
N CYS A 24 -6.34 -25.61 37.37
CA CYS A 24 -5.18 -25.14 38.16
C CYS A 24 -3.99 -24.53 37.37
N CYS A 25 -4.23 -23.41 36.69
CA CYS A 25 -3.20 -22.37 36.57
C CYS A 25 -3.81 -21.02 37.02
N PRO A 26 -3.66 -20.61 38.30
CA PRO A 26 -4.26 -19.36 38.81
C PRO A 26 -3.60 -18.09 38.23
N SER A 27 -2.55 -18.23 37.43
CA SER A 27 -1.71 -17.13 36.94
C SER A 27 -1.90 -16.82 35.45
N CYS A 28 -2.72 -17.58 34.71
CA CYS A 28 -2.95 -17.36 33.27
C CYS A 28 -4.21 -16.52 32.95
N LEU A 29 -4.92 -16.02 33.97
CA LEU A 29 -6.16 -15.23 33.83
C LEU A 29 -6.01 -13.75 34.21
N HIS A 30 -4.79 -13.24 34.36
CA HIS A 30 -4.56 -11.81 34.59
C HIS A 30 -4.04 -11.16 33.31
N GLY A 31 -4.97 -10.77 32.44
CA GLY A 31 -4.61 -10.08 31.21
C GLY A 31 -5.69 -9.97 30.15
N SER A 32 -6.90 -10.48 30.38
CA SER A 32 -8.04 -10.08 29.56
C SER A 32 -8.36 -8.63 29.91
N ARG A 33 -7.71 -7.68 29.21
CA ARG A 33 -8.21 -6.30 29.16
C ARG A 33 -9.64 -6.41 28.67
N SER A 34 -10.61 -6.15 29.54
CA SER A 34 -11.99 -6.07 29.10
C SER A 34 -12.03 -4.98 28.03
N LEU A 35 -12.59 -5.30 26.87
CA LEU A 35 -13.06 -4.30 25.91
C LEU A 35 -14.33 -3.60 26.47
N ALA A 36 -14.41 -3.44 27.80
CA ALA A 36 -15.48 -2.69 28.44
C ALA A 36 -15.23 -1.23 28.08
N VAL A 37 -16.12 -0.68 27.26
CA VAL A 37 -16.22 0.76 27.06
C VAL A 37 -16.33 1.37 28.45
N PRO A 38 -15.40 2.24 28.88
CA PRO A 38 -15.47 2.82 30.20
C PRO A 38 -16.76 3.63 30.29
N ASP A 39 -17.59 3.36 31.32
CA ASP A 39 -18.84 4.10 31.58
C ASP A 39 -18.62 5.61 31.77
N ILE A 40 -17.37 6.01 32.05
CA ILE A 40 -16.92 7.39 32.13
C ILE A 40 -15.69 7.63 31.26
N MET A 41 -15.85 8.45 30.22
CA MET A 41 -14.74 8.93 29.39
C MET A 41 -14.12 10.17 30.05
N PRO A 42 -12.78 10.27 30.20
CA PRO A 42 -12.16 11.50 30.69
C PRO A 42 -12.48 12.67 29.75
N LEU A 43 -12.67 13.86 30.34
CA LEU A 43 -12.96 15.08 29.60
C LEU A 43 -11.85 15.32 28.54
N GLY A 44 -12.26 15.61 27.31
CA GLY A 44 -11.34 15.84 26.19
C GLY A 44 -10.81 14.58 25.49
N ALA A 45 -11.08 13.37 25.99
CA ALA A 45 -10.64 12.14 25.32
C ALA A 45 -11.33 11.91 23.97
N VAL A 46 -12.62 12.26 23.85
CA VAL A 46 -13.35 12.23 22.56
C VAL A 46 -12.69 13.16 21.55
N SER A 47 -12.40 14.40 21.95
CA SER A 47 -11.73 15.38 21.08
C SER A 47 -10.34 14.90 20.69
N ARG A 48 -9.52 14.42 21.64
CA ARG A 48 -8.18 13.88 21.34
C ARG A 48 -8.24 12.70 20.38
N ALA A 49 -9.16 11.77 20.58
CA ALA A 49 -9.35 10.64 19.68
C ALA A 49 -9.74 11.11 18.27
N HIS A 50 -10.63 12.10 18.16
CA HIS A 50 -11.02 12.69 16.88
C HIS A 50 -9.83 13.33 16.15
N TRP A 51 -9.02 14.15 16.81
CA TRP A 51 -7.81 14.76 16.22
C TRP A 51 -6.79 13.71 15.79
N HIS A 52 -6.56 12.69 16.61
CA HIS A 52 -5.66 11.59 16.27
C HIS A 52 -6.14 10.80 15.05
N THR A 53 -7.45 10.56 14.93
CA THR A 53 -8.01 9.91 13.74
C THR A 53 -7.83 10.77 12.50
N MET A 54 -8.02 12.09 12.58
CA MET A 54 -7.78 12.99 11.45
C MET A 54 -6.31 13.01 11.02
N GLU A 55 -5.38 13.03 11.98
CA GLU A 55 -3.94 12.93 11.73
C GLU A 55 -3.57 11.60 11.07
N THR A 56 -4.07 10.48 11.60
CA THR A 56 -3.80 9.13 11.05
C THR A 56 -4.37 8.99 9.64
N ASN A 57 -5.55 9.53 9.37
CA ASN A 57 -6.16 9.50 8.04
C ASN A 57 -5.40 10.38 7.04
N GLY A 58 -4.86 11.52 7.50
CA GLY A 58 -3.98 12.37 6.70
C GLY A 58 -2.73 11.62 6.27
N GLU A 59 -2.02 11.03 7.23
CA GLU A 59 -0.84 10.21 6.95
C GLU A 59 -1.16 9.03 6.03
N ALA A 60 -2.30 8.35 6.21
CA ALA A 60 -2.71 7.26 5.34
C ALA A 60 -2.98 7.72 3.89
N SER A 61 -3.39 8.98 3.69
CA SER A 61 -3.64 9.54 2.36
C SER A 61 -2.35 9.76 1.56
N ASP A 62 -1.21 9.94 2.22
CA ASP A 62 0.10 10.10 1.56
C ASP A 62 0.61 8.78 0.94
N PHE A 63 0.02 7.63 1.27
CA PHE A 63 0.39 6.33 0.72
C PHE A 63 -0.39 5.98 -0.57
N VAL A 64 -1.03 6.96 -1.20
CA VAL A 64 -1.87 6.79 -2.38
C VAL A 64 -1.18 7.36 -3.63
N LEU A 65 -0.81 6.49 -4.57
CA LEU A 65 -0.30 6.88 -5.88
C LEU A 65 -1.45 7.14 -6.85
N TYR A 66 -1.53 8.37 -7.35
CA TYR A 66 -2.58 8.78 -8.29
C TYR A 66 -2.21 8.50 -9.75
N ARG A 67 -3.22 8.46 -10.62
CA ARG A 67 -3.05 8.21 -12.06
C ARG A 67 -2.20 9.27 -12.76
N ASN A 68 -2.27 10.54 -12.33
CA ASN A 68 -1.52 11.66 -12.91
C ASN A 68 -0.01 11.60 -12.61
N GLU A 69 0.42 10.72 -11.70
CA GLU A 69 1.82 10.48 -11.38
C GLU A 69 2.48 9.52 -12.38
N PHE A 70 1.67 8.84 -13.18
CA PHE A 70 2.11 8.03 -14.31
C PHE A 70 2.08 8.85 -15.60
N VAL A 71 2.93 8.48 -16.55
CA VAL A 71 2.97 9.11 -17.86
C VAL A 71 1.87 8.52 -18.74
N ASP A 72 0.85 9.31 -19.07
CA ASP A 72 -0.26 8.99 -19.97
C ASP A 72 -0.89 7.60 -19.67
N ASN A 73 -1.13 6.81 -20.73
CA ASN A 73 -1.63 5.43 -20.64
C ASN A 73 -0.50 4.41 -20.51
N SER A 74 0.63 4.80 -19.92
CA SER A 74 1.75 3.90 -19.68
C SER A 74 1.88 3.54 -18.19
N SER A 75 2.76 2.58 -17.94
CA SER A 75 3.17 2.15 -16.60
C SER A 75 4.40 2.92 -16.09
N GLU A 76 4.98 3.82 -16.92
CA GLU A 76 6.15 4.61 -16.52
C GLU A 76 5.80 5.72 -15.53
N LEU A 77 6.69 5.92 -14.55
CA LEU A 77 6.57 6.97 -13.55
C LEU A 77 7.02 8.34 -14.08
N SER A 78 6.26 9.38 -13.78
CA SER A 78 6.68 10.77 -13.96
C SER A 78 7.78 11.13 -12.93
N PRO A 79 8.54 12.24 -13.10
CA PRO A 79 9.47 12.72 -12.09
C PRO A 79 8.80 12.97 -10.74
N TYR A 80 7.61 13.57 -10.75
CA TYR A 80 6.81 13.80 -9.54
C TYR A 80 6.46 12.47 -8.85
N GLY A 81 6.00 11.48 -9.62
CA GLY A 81 5.72 10.14 -9.08
C GLY A 81 6.95 9.43 -8.53
N ARG A 82 8.15 9.68 -9.08
CA ARG A 82 9.39 9.14 -8.51
C ARG A 82 9.72 9.75 -7.15
N ASP A 83 9.62 11.07 -7.04
CA ASP A 83 9.89 11.78 -5.78
C ASP A 83 8.89 11.34 -4.70
N HIS A 84 7.61 11.18 -5.07
CA HIS A 84 6.56 10.68 -4.19
C HIS A 84 6.83 9.23 -3.71
N ILE A 85 7.23 8.33 -4.61
CA ILE A 85 7.61 6.96 -4.21
C ILE A 85 8.82 6.95 -3.28
N MET A 86 9.79 7.84 -3.48
CA MET A 86 10.94 7.95 -2.56
C MET A 86 10.52 8.39 -1.16
N GLU A 87 9.57 9.31 -1.06
CA GLU A 87 9.00 9.72 0.21
C GLU A 87 8.25 8.58 0.90
N ILE A 88 7.42 7.84 0.16
CA ILE A 88 6.72 6.65 0.66
C ILE A 88 7.75 5.63 1.16
N ALA A 89 8.78 5.31 0.37
CA ALA A 89 9.80 4.33 0.72
C ALA A 89 10.55 4.70 2.02
N ALA A 90 10.82 5.99 2.25
CA ALA A 90 11.45 6.46 3.47
C ALA A 90 10.55 6.29 4.71
N ARG A 91 9.23 6.43 4.55
CA ARG A 91 8.24 6.34 5.65
C ARG A 91 7.75 4.90 5.91
N MET A 92 7.78 4.03 4.90
CA MET A 92 7.29 2.65 4.96
C MET A 92 7.76 1.81 6.16
N PRO A 93 9.02 1.90 6.64
CA PRO A 93 9.47 1.14 7.81
C PRO A 93 8.83 1.59 9.12
N SER A 94 8.35 2.84 9.19
CA SER A 94 7.80 3.45 10.40
C SER A 94 6.28 3.43 10.47
N THR A 95 5.60 3.27 9.32
CA THR A 95 4.14 3.29 9.24
C THR A 95 3.59 1.95 8.74
N PRO A 96 2.43 1.49 9.24
CA PRO A 96 1.82 0.22 8.83
C PRO A 96 0.81 0.37 7.67
N PHE A 97 0.79 1.50 6.95
CA PHE A 97 -0.24 1.76 5.93
C PHE A 97 -0.02 0.98 4.63
N PRO A 98 -1.09 0.51 3.95
CA PRO A 98 -0.97 -0.07 2.62
C PRO A 98 -0.64 1.01 1.59
N VAL A 99 0.15 0.66 0.57
CA VAL A 99 0.41 1.53 -0.58
C VAL A 99 -0.69 1.26 -1.60
N ILE A 100 -1.48 2.29 -1.93
CA ILE A 100 -2.58 2.15 -2.88
C ILE A 100 -2.15 2.72 -4.23
N VAL A 101 -2.27 1.91 -5.27
CA VAL A 101 -2.18 2.37 -6.66
C VAL A 101 -3.59 2.63 -7.16
N GLN A 102 -3.88 3.87 -7.55
CA GLN A 102 -5.18 4.24 -8.08
C GLN A 102 -5.47 3.45 -9.37
N ARG A 103 -6.59 2.72 -9.35
CA ARG A 103 -7.13 2.05 -10.54
C ARG A 103 -7.58 3.04 -11.61
N SER A 104 -7.57 2.58 -12.86
CA SER A 104 -8.17 3.26 -14.01
C SER A 104 -9.66 3.57 -13.79
N MET A 105 -10.15 4.63 -14.44
CA MET A 105 -11.54 5.06 -14.30
C MET A 105 -12.47 3.95 -14.77
N ASN A 106 -13.46 3.60 -13.95
CA ASN A 106 -14.41 2.51 -14.21
C ASN A 106 -13.76 1.15 -14.51
N ASN A 107 -12.51 0.92 -14.04
CA ASN A 107 -11.77 -0.31 -14.32
C ASN A 107 -11.67 -0.61 -15.83
N ALA A 108 -11.42 0.44 -16.63
CA ALA A 108 -11.32 0.33 -18.07
C ALA A 108 -10.19 -0.62 -18.50
N ASP A 109 -9.03 -0.56 -17.84
CA ASP A 109 -7.82 -1.29 -18.23
C ASP A 109 -7.14 -1.97 -17.03
N PRO A 110 -7.66 -3.12 -16.55
CA PRO A 110 -7.11 -3.80 -15.38
C PRO A 110 -5.68 -4.34 -15.62
N GLU A 111 -5.31 -4.64 -16.87
CA GLU A 111 -3.96 -5.10 -17.22
C GLU A 111 -2.91 -4.00 -17.01
N LEU A 112 -3.24 -2.77 -17.41
CA LEU A 112 -2.36 -1.60 -17.21
C LEU A 112 -2.18 -1.33 -15.71
N ASP A 113 -3.26 -1.42 -14.93
CA ASP A 113 -3.22 -1.20 -13.49
C ASP A 113 -2.38 -2.28 -12.78
N ALA A 114 -2.43 -3.53 -13.23
CA ALA A 114 -1.55 -4.60 -12.74
C ALA A 114 -0.07 -4.34 -13.07
N GLN A 115 0.23 -3.84 -14.26
CA GLN A 115 1.59 -3.45 -14.64
C GLN A 115 2.11 -2.28 -13.81
N ARG A 116 1.27 -1.26 -13.55
CA ARG A 116 1.63 -0.15 -12.66
C ARG A 116 1.96 -0.63 -11.26
N ARG A 117 1.15 -1.52 -10.68
CA ARG A 117 1.48 -2.17 -9.40
C ARG A 117 2.83 -2.88 -9.47
N ALA A 118 3.09 -3.67 -10.51
CA ALA A 118 4.34 -4.41 -10.63
C ALA A 118 5.58 -3.49 -10.64
N ILE A 119 5.51 -2.36 -11.36
CA ILE A 119 6.59 -1.38 -11.39
C ILE A 119 6.77 -0.71 -10.03
N VAL A 120 5.67 -0.32 -9.37
CA VAL A 120 5.73 0.28 -8.01
C VAL A 120 6.37 -0.70 -7.03
N VAL A 121 5.96 -1.97 -7.05
CA VAL A 121 6.56 -3.02 -6.21
C VAL A 121 8.05 -3.15 -6.47
N GLN A 122 8.46 -3.18 -7.74
CA GLN A 122 9.85 -3.29 -8.12
C GLN A 122 10.66 -2.11 -7.59
N VAL A 123 10.22 -0.88 -7.83
CA VAL A 123 10.91 0.34 -7.38
C VAL A 123 11.00 0.39 -5.86
N LEU A 124 9.92 0.07 -5.14
CA LEU A 124 9.93 0.03 -3.67
C LEU A 124 10.88 -1.06 -3.14
N SER A 125 10.94 -2.22 -3.80
CA SER A 125 11.86 -3.29 -3.44
C SER A 125 13.32 -2.88 -3.67
N ASP A 126 13.59 -2.18 -4.78
CA ASP A 126 14.93 -1.64 -5.10
C ASP A 126 15.37 -0.58 -4.08
N LEU A 127 14.42 0.18 -3.50
CA LEU A 127 14.66 1.15 -2.42
C LEU A 127 14.81 0.50 -1.04
N GLY A 128 14.65 -0.83 -0.93
CA GLY A 128 14.88 -1.59 0.30
C GLY A 128 13.62 -1.94 1.09
N ALA A 129 12.42 -1.68 0.57
CA ALA A 129 11.16 -2.09 1.20
C ALA A 129 10.84 -3.56 0.85
N THR A 130 11.25 -4.50 1.70
CA THR A 130 11.08 -5.96 1.47
C THR A 130 9.63 -6.43 1.54
N ASP A 131 8.74 -5.64 2.13
CA ASP A 131 7.30 -5.88 2.31
C ASP A 131 6.42 -5.23 1.23
N ALA A 132 7.04 -4.61 0.20
CA ALA A 132 6.35 -3.86 -0.84
C ALA A 132 5.29 -4.69 -1.59
N GLU A 133 5.58 -5.95 -1.93
CA GLU A 133 4.65 -6.78 -2.71
C GLU A 133 3.34 -7.07 -1.96
N GLN A 134 3.41 -7.27 -0.65
CA GLN A 134 2.26 -7.58 0.20
C GLN A 134 1.46 -6.33 0.57
N ARG A 135 2.11 -5.17 0.65
CA ARG A 135 1.48 -3.90 1.06
C ARG A 135 0.90 -3.10 -0.09
N THR A 136 1.34 -3.35 -1.32
CA THR A 136 0.87 -2.62 -2.51
C THR A 136 -0.39 -3.27 -3.10
N VAL A 137 -1.47 -2.50 -3.16
CA VAL A 137 -2.77 -2.96 -3.67
C VAL A 137 -3.31 -1.98 -4.70
N VAL A 138 -3.97 -2.50 -5.74
CA VAL A 138 -4.71 -1.68 -6.71
C VAL A 138 -6.13 -1.49 -6.18
N SER A 139 -6.56 -0.25 -5.94
CA SER A 139 -7.92 0.05 -5.50
C SER A 139 -8.36 1.45 -5.87
N GLN A 140 -9.60 1.81 -5.52
CA GLN A 140 -9.97 3.23 -5.44
C GLN A 140 -9.15 3.88 -4.31
N PRO A 141 -8.68 5.13 -4.48
CA PRO A 141 -8.08 5.88 -3.39
C PRO A 141 -9.12 6.22 -2.31
N TYR A 142 -8.64 6.53 -1.09
CA TYR A 142 -9.51 6.96 0.02
C TYR A 142 -10.18 8.31 -0.25
N SER A 143 -9.46 9.18 -0.95
CA SER A 143 -9.92 10.46 -1.43
C SER A 143 -9.51 10.58 -2.89
N ASP A 144 -10.36 11.14 -3.74
CA ASP A 144 -9.93 11.47 -5.09
C ASP A 144 -8.94 12.64 -5.01
N GLY A 145 -7.73 12.44 -5.55
CA GLY A 145 -6.73 13.49 -5.66
C GLY A 145 -7.13 14.57 -6.68
N ILE A 146 -6.16 15.37 -7.13
CA ILE A 146 -6.38 16.41 -8.15
C ILE A 146 -6.71 15.80 -9.54
N ASN A 147 -7.97 15.38 -9.71
CA ASN A 147 -8.51 14.77 -10.92
C ASN A 147 -9.29 15.75 -11.82
N SER A 148 -9.44 17.00 -11.36
CA SER A 148 -10.17 18.07 -12.05
C SER A 148 -9.31 18.79 -13.10
N ILE A 149 -9.89 19.79 -13.79
CA ILE A 149 -9.21 20.64 -14.79
C ILE A 149 -7.85 21.18 -14.32
N GLU A 150 -7.69 21.42 -13.02
CA GLU A 150 -6.45 21.87 -12.42
C GLU A 150 -5.34 20.80 -12.50
N GLY A 151 -5.68 19.54 -12.22
CA GLY A 151 -4.79 18.41 -12.39
C GLY A 151 -4.46 18.14 -13.86
N GLU A 152 -5.42 18.33 -14.77
CA GLU A 152 -5.17 18.24 -16.21
C GLU A 152 -4.22 19.33 -16.69
N ARG A 153 -4.34 20.57 -16.19
CA ARG A 153 -3.44 21.68 -16.52
C ARG A 153 -2.02 21.44 -16.02
N ASP A 154 -1.84 20.95 -14.80
CA ASP A 154 -0.51 20.64 -14.27
C ASP A 154 0.12 19.44 -14.99
N TYR A 155 -0.68 18.42 -15.28
CA TYR A 155 -0.24 17.30 -16.12
C TYR A 155 0.16 17.77 -17.53
N ALA A 156 -0.65 18.63 -18.16
CA ALA A 156 -0.34 19.19 -19.47
C ALA A 156 0.94 20.04 -19.46
N ARG A 157 1.17 20.84 -18.41
CA ARG A 157 2.44 21.58 -18.22
C ARG A 157 3.62 20.63 -18.13
N PHE A 158 3.51 19.56 -17.36
CA PHE A 158 4.56 18.54 -17.26
C PHE A 158 4.84 17.90 -18.63
N ARG A 159 3.80 17.47 -19.36
CA ARG A 159 3.92 16.90 -20.71
C ARG A 159 4.61 17.85 -21.69
N LEU A 160 4.22 19.13 -21.70
CA LEU A 160 4.84 20.16 -22.54
C LEU A 160 6.29 20.43 -22.14
N SER A 161 6.61 20.39 -20.84
CA SER A 161 7.99 20.56 -20.36
C SER A 161 8.95 19.45 -20.82
N ARG A 162 8.44 18.23 -21.00
CA ARG A 162 9.21 17.07 -21.51
C ARG A 162 9.33 17.09 -23.04
N GLY A 163 8.32 17.63 -23.74
CA GLY A 163 8.29 17.76 -25.21
C GLY A 163 9.09 18.94 -25.78
N ASN A 164 9.50 19.91 -24.96
CA ASN A 164 10.17 21.14 -25.42
C ASN A 164 11.72 21.11 -25.31
N ARG A 165 12.34 19.93 -25.11
CA ARG A 165 13.81 19.77 -25.12
C ARG A 165 14.36 19.34 -26.48
N SER A 166 13.61 19.54 -27.56
CA SER A 166 14.09 19.37 -28.93
C SER A 166 13.59 20.51 -29.82
N GLY A 167 14.39 21.58 -29.91
CA GLY A 167 14.47 22.45 -31.08
C GLY A 167 13.40 23.52 -31.25
N ALA A 168 13.59 24.68 -30.62
CA ALA A 168 13.17 25.96 -31.21
C ALA A 168 14.03 27.10 -30.65
N SER A 169 15.28 27.15 -31.13
CA SER A 169 15.91 28.44 -31.40
C SER A 169 15.06 29.14 -32.46
N ALA A 170 14.17 30.02 -32.04
CA ALA A 170 13.56 31.01 -32.91
C ALA A 170 13.28 32.25 -32.06
N GLY A 171 14.32 33.06 -31.88
CA GLY A 171 14.11 34.45 -31.53
C GLY A 171 13.32 35.13 -32.64
N THR A 172 12.25 35.80 -32.25
CA THR A 172 11.76 36.96 -33.00
C THR A 172 11.20 37.92 -31.97
N GLY A 173 12.03 38.88 -31.57
CA GLY A 173 11.53 40.11 -31.00
C GLY A 173 10.77 40.86 -32.09
N ASN A 174 9.65 41.45 -31.73
CA ASN A 174 9.18 42.65 -32.39
C ASN A 174 8.47 43.54 -31.37
N PHE A 175 8.80 44.82 -31.48
CA PHE A 175 8.21 45.95 -30.79
C PHE A 175 6.72 46.13 -31.15
#